data_AF-A0A7H4LM02-F1
#
_entry.id   AF-A0A7H4LM02-F1
#
_cell.length_a   1.000
_cell.length_b   1.000
_cell.length_c   1.000
_cell.angle_alpha   90.00
_cell.angle_beta   90.00
_cell.angle_gamma   90.00
#
_symmetry.space_group_name_H-M   'P 1'
#
loop_
_entity.id
_entity.type
_entity.pdbx_description
1 polymer ?
#
loop_
_entity_poly.entity_id
_entity_poly.type
_entity_poly.pdbx_seq_one_letter_code
_entity_poly.pdbx_strand_id
1 'polypeptide(L)'
;MVHDVGLRHSTMDRLHTVLATGWWMAAVDASYDSQLDQMIVRTTNRLTVVKKLADDIAVLLEPTRPSSSLPTTLIGLHGRNLLEALVALRLPADATKNVHLEVALAARRLALQETVDLHIHVYERIVYIGIYKASEDATALAFFSRLEALDALVEKHLDLAT
;
A
#
# COMPACT_ATOMS: atom_id res chain seq x y z
N MET A 1 9.10 -22.65 -7.32
CA MET A 1 9.62 -21.54 -6.49
C MET A 1 8.68 -20.36 -6.70
N VAL A 2 7.91 -19.98 -5.69
CA VAL A 2 6.93 -18.89 -5.77
C VAL A 2 7.70 -17.57 -5.66
N HIS A 3 7.68 -16.75 -6.70
CA HIS A 3 8.22 -15.39 -6.65
C HIS A 3 7.14 -14.47 -6.10
N ASP A 4 6.97 -14.53 -4.78
CA ASP A 4 6.06 -13.65 -4.07
C ASP A 4 6.74 -12.28 -3.92
N VAL A 5 6.32 -11.31 -4.73
CA VAL A 5 6.64 -9.91 -4.44
C VAL A 5 5.83 -9.52 -3.20
N GLY A 6 6.47 -9.74 -2.06
CA GLY A 6 6.88 -8.61 -1.24
C GLY A 6 5.89 -8.09 -0.24
N LEU A 7 4.97 -8.91 0.26
CA LEU A 7 4.54 -8.71 1.64
C LEU A 7 5.54 -9.43 2.53
N ARG A 8 6.33 -8.70 3.33
CA ARG A 8 6.94 -9.32 4.51
C ARG A 8 5.82 -10.05 5.24
N HIS A 9 6.04 -11.29 5.66
CA HIS A 9 5.09 -12.07 6.46
C HIS A 9 4.48 -11.24 7.62
N SER A 10 5.29 -10.34 8.18
CA SER A 10 4.93 -9.38 9.23
C SER A 10 3.91 -8.29 8.82
N THR A 11 3.73 -7.93 7.54
CA THR A 11 2.83 -6.82 7.15
C THR A 11 1.37 -7.15 7.40
N MET A 12 0.94 -8.39 7.14
CA MET A 12 -0.42 -8.82 7.44
C MET A 12 -0.66 -8.99 8.95
N ASP A 13 0.33 -9.49 9.70
CA ASP A 13 0.24 -9.59 11.17
C ASP A 13 0.19 -8.20 11.81
N ARG A 14 1.00 -7.26 11.32
CA ARG A 14 0.98 -5.85 11.73
C ARG A 14 -0.35 -5.21 11.37
N LEU A 15 -0.91 -5.55 10.20
CA LEU A 15 -2.22 -5.06 9.79
C LEU A 15 -3.35 -5.58 10.70
N HIS A 16 -3.35 -6.88 11.01
CA HIS A 16 -4.32 -7.48 11.93
C HIS A 16 -4.20 -6.87 13.33
N THR A 17 -2.98 -6.63 13.80
CA THR A 17 -2.73 -5.95 15.08
C THR A 17 -3.32 -4.55 15.07
N VAL A 18 -3.04 -3.77 14.01
CA VAL A 18 -3.56 -2.41 13.82
C VAL A 18 -5.09 -2.37 13.80
N LEU A 19 -5.73 -3.24 13.02
CA LEU A 19 -7.19 -3.32 12.92
C LEU A 19 -7.82 -3.74 14.25
N ALA A 20 -7.21 -4.67 14.98
CA ALA A 20 -7.66 -5.11 16.30
C ALA A 20 -7.53 -3.99 17.36
N THR A 21 -6.48 -3.17 17.30
CA THR A 21 -6.29 -2.04 18.21
C THR A 21 -7.15 -0.82 17.87
N GLY A 22 -7.46 -0.60 16.59
CA GLY A 22 -8.30 0.53 16.14
C GLY A 22 -9.75 0.46 16.63
N TRP A 23 -10.30 -0.75 16.80
CA TRP A 23 -11.68 -0.95 17.29
C TRP A 23 -11.87 -0.60 18.77
N TRP A 24 -10.84 -0.71 19.60
CA TRP A 24 -10.95 -0.39 21.03
C TRP A 24 -10.99 1.11 21.32
N MET A 25 -10.50 1.95 20.39
CA MET A 25 -10.40 3.40 20.59
C MET A 25 -11.73 4.12 20.34
N ALA A 26 -12.59 3.63 19.43
CA ALA A 26 -13.93 4.18 19.21
C ALA A 26 -14.83 4.10 20.48
N ALA A 27 -14.45 3.28 21.47
CA ALA A 27 -15.15 3.14 22.74
C ALA A 27 -14.57 4.01 23.89
N VAL A 28 -13.38 4.59 23.73
CA VAL A 28 -12.68 5.41 24.75
C VAL A 28 -12.81 6.92 24.43
N ASP A 29 -13.39 7.24 23.27
CA ASP A 29 -13.33 8.54 22.61
C ASP A 29 -14.42 9.54 23.06
N ALA A 30 -14.22 10.16 24.22
CA ALA A 30 -14.98 11.36 24.60
C ALA A 30 -14.07 12.60 24.76
N SER A 31 -12.78 12.50 24.42
CA SER A 31 -11.77 13.49 24.82
C SER A 31 -10.70 13.81 23.78
N TYR A 32 -10.68 13.19 22.59
CA TYR A 32 -9.65 13.45 21.57
C TYR A 32 -10.16 14.35 20.44
N ASP A 33 -9.24 15.14 19.88
CA ASP A 33 -9.54 16.25 18.97
C ASP A 33 -9.90 15.78 17.55
N SER A 34 -10.86 16.45 16.92
CA SER A 34 -11.57 16.08 15.69
C SER A 34 -10.70 15.76 14.46
N GLN A 35 -9.43 16.16 14.47
CA GLN A 35 -8.50 15.97 13.36
C GLN A 35 -7.78 14.60 13.40
N LEU A 36 -7.65 13.99 14.57
CA LEU A 36 -6.98 12.69 14.76
C LEU A 36 -7.88 11.53 14.35
N ASP A 37 -9.14 11.55 14.79
CA ASP A 37 -10.13 10.53 14.40
C ASP A 37 -10.33 10.53 12.89
N GLN A 38 -10.39 11.73 12.31
CA GLN A 38 -10.44 11.87 10.85
C GLN A 38 -9.26 11.20 10.16
N MET A 39 -8.07 11.23 10.72
CA MET A 39 -6.88 10.68 10.09
C MET A 39 -6.75 9.16 10.28
N ILE A 40 -7.13 8.65 11.44
CA ILE A 40 -7.28 7.21 11.69
C ILE A 40 -8.34 6.63 10.75
N VAL A 41 -9.49 7.30 10.62
CA VAL A 41 -10.56 6.91 9.68
C VAL A 41 -10.08 6.99 8.23
N ARG A 42 -9.41 8.07 7.81
CA ARG A 42 -8.88 8.22 6.44
C ARG A 42 -7.88 7.12 6.09
N THR A 43 -6.93 6.81 6.97
CA THR A 43 -5.94 5.75 6.72
C THR A 43 -6.57 4.36 6.70
N THR A 44 -7.56 4.09 7.57
CA THR A 44 -8.32 2.83 7.59
C THR A 44 -9.19 2.65 6.34
N ASN A 45 -9.85 3.72 5.89
CA ASN A 45 -10.64 3.70 4.65
C ASN A 45 -9.73 3.46 3.44
N ARG A 46 -8.59 4.17 3.38
CA ARG A 46 -7.60 3.98 2.31
C ARG A 46 -7.09 2.54 2.27
N LEU A 47 -6.78 1.97 3.43
CA LEU A 47 -6.35 0.57 3.53
C LEU A 47 -7.39 -0.38 2.92
N THR A 48 -8.67 -0.18 3.24
CA THR A 48 -9.77 -1.00 2.70
C THR A 48 -9.83 -0.91 1.18
N VAL A 49 -9.71 0.30 0.63
CA VAL A 49 -9.70 0.55 -0.82
C VAL A 49 -8.49 -0.11 -1.49
N VAL A 50 -7.28 0.10 -0.95
CA VAL A 50 -6.04 -0.44 -1.51
C VAL A 50 -6.05 -1.97 -1.49
N LYS A 51 -6.53 -2.57 -0.39
CA LYS A 51 -6.66 -4.02 -0.27
C LYS A 51 -7.62 -4.59 -1.30
N LYS A 52 -8.84 -4.04 -1.39
CA LYS A 52 -9.85 -4.51 -2.34
C LYS A 52 -9.34 -4.48 -3.78
N LEU A 53 -8.69 -3.39 -4.17
CA LEU A 53 -8.16 -3.26 -5.52
C LEU A 53 -7.00 -4.22 -5.79
N ALA A 54 -6.16 -4.52 -4.79
CA ALA A 54 -5.14 -5.56 -4.93
C ALA A 54 -5.77 -6.95 -5.13
N ASP A 55 -6.84 -7.26 -4.40
CA ASP A 55 -7.59 -8.51 -4.53
C ASP A 55 -8.25 -8.61 -5.92
N ASP A 56 -8.88 -7.52 -6.41
CA ASP A 56 -9.50 -7.46 -7.73
C ASP A 56 -8.48 -7.70 -8.87
N ILE A 57 -7.28 -7.11 -8.78
CA ILE A 57 -6.20 -7.34 -9.76
C ILE A 57 -5.70 -8.79 -9.69
N ALA A 58 -5.59 -9.36 -8.48
CA ALA A 58 -5.18 -10.75 -8.32
C ALA A 58 -6.17 -11.73 -8.96
N VAL A 59 -7.48 -11.46 -8.86
CA VAL A 59 -8.53 -12.23 -9.54
C VAL A 59 -8.40 -12.15 -11.06
N LEU A 60 -8.07 -10.98 -11.62
CA LEU A 60 -7.84 -10.82 -13.07
C LEU A 60 -6.65 -11.66 -13.59
N LEU A 61 -5.69 -11.99 -12.72
CA LEU A 61 -4.49 -12.77 -13.06
C LEU A 61 -4.70 -14.30 -12.94
N GLU A 62 -5.71 -14.77 -12.20
CA GLU A 62 -5.97 -16.21 -11.99
C GLU A 62 -6.09 -17.07 -13.27
N PRO A 63 -6.65 -16.61 -14.40
CA PRO A 63 -6.82 -17.45 -15.59
C PRO A 63 -5.53 -17.87 -16.30
N THR A 64 -4.34 -17.38 -15.90
CA THR A 64 -3.11 -17.48 -16.72
C THR A 64 -1.86 -18.07 -16.02
N ARG A 65 -1.98 -18.75 -14.88
CA ARG A 65 -0.81 -19.32 -14.17
C ARG A 65 -0.31 -20.63 -14.80
N PRO A 66 0.83 -20.57 -15.52
CA PRO A 66 1.94 -21.45 -15.16
C PRO A 66 3.22 -20.72 -14.73
N SER A 67 3.35 -19.41 -14.97
CA SER A 67 4.57 -18.64 -14.67
C SER A 67 4.27 -17.15 -14.52
N SER A 68 4.77 -16.51 -13.45
CA SER A 68 4.61 -15.07 -13.22
C SER A 68 5.19 -14.28 -14.40
N SER A 69 4.45 -13.28 -14.88
CA SER A 69 4.90 -12.34 -15.91
C SER A 69 5.51 -11.07 -15.32
N LEU A 70 5.86 -11.09 -14.03
CA LEU A 70 6.52 -9.99 -13.38
C LEU A 70 7.90 -9.75 -14.01
N PRO A 71 8.24 -8.49 -14.35
CA PRO A 71 9.58 -8.14 -14.80
C PRO A 71 10.66 -8.62 -13.82
N THR A 72 11.71 -9.24 -14.35
CA THR A 72 12.83 -9.78 -13.54
C THR A 72 13.52 -8.72 -12.69
N THR A 73 13.49 -7.46 -13.14
CA THR A 73 14.01 -6.30 -12.41
C THR A 73 13.28 -6.01 -11.10
N LEU A 74 12.07 -6.54 -10.90
CA LEU A 74 11.27 -6.35 -9.69
C LEU A 74 11.35 -7.55 -8.72
N ILE A 75 11.89 -8.69 -9.16
CA ILE A 75 11.92 -9.92 -8.36
C ILE A 75 12.81 -9.72 -7.13
N GLY A 76 12.28 -10.03 -5.95
CA GLY A 76 13.00 -9.96 -4.68
C GLY A 76 13.23 -8.54 -4.14
N LEU A 77 12.69 -7.51 -4.79
CA LEU A 77 12.72 -6.15 -4.28
C LEU A 77 11.59 -5.90 -3.28
N HIS A 78 11.87 -5.06 -2.28
CA HIS A 78 10.92 -4.70 -1.22
C HIS A 78 11.06 -3.23 -0.82
N GLY A 79 9.99 -2.67 -0.25
CA GLY A 79 9.98 -1.32 0.31
C GLY A 79 10.44 -0.26 -0.69
N ARG A 80 11.38 0.59 -0.27
CA ARG A 80 11.89 1.70 -1.10
C ARG A 80 12.59 1.23 -2.38
N ASN A 81 13.34 0.13 -2.34
CA ASN A 81 14.01 -0.40 -3.52
C ASN A 81 12.99 -0.86 -4.58
N LEU A 82 11.87 -1.44 -4.13
CA LEU A 82 10.77 -1.80 -5.02
C LEU A 82 10.09 -0.56 -5.60
N LEU A 83 9.86 0.48 -4.79
CA LEU A 83 9.30 1.76 -5.27
C LEU A 83 10.18 2.38 -6.36
N GLU A 84 11.48 2.51 -6.10
CA GLU A 84 12.43 3.10 -7.04
C GLU A 84 12.47 2.30 -8.35
N ALA A 85 12.48 0.98 -8.26
CA ALA A 85 12.46 0.11 -9.43
C ALA A 85 11.14 0.22 -10.22
N LEU A 86 10.00 0.33 -9.53
CA LEU A 86 8.69 0.54 -10.16
C LEU A 86 8.60 1.89 -10.87
N VAL A 87 9.10 2.96 -10.26
CA VAL A 87 9.13 4.30 -10.87
C VAL A 87 10.08 4.36 -12.07
N ALA A 88 11.23 3.68 -11.98
CA ALA A 88 12.20 3.60 -13.06
C ALA A 88 11.79 2.62 -14.17
N LEU A 89 10.77 1.79 -13.93
CA LEU A 89 10.37 0.74 -14.86
C LEU A 89 9.85 1.33 -16.16
N ARG A 90 10.50 0.97 -17.26
CA ARG A 90 10.07 1.31 -18.62
C ARG A 90 9.54 0.06 -19.29
N LEU A 91 8.22 -0.08 -19.30
CA LEU A 91 7.55 -1.10 -20.09
C LEU A 91 7.02 -0.50 -21.39
N PRO A 92 7.16 -1.22 -22.52
CA PRO A 92 6.44 -0.89 -23.75
C PRO A 92 4.93 -0.86 -23.48
N ALA A 93 4.20 0.03 -24.18
CA ALA A 93 2.74 0.10 -24.04
C ALA A 93 2.03 -1.11 -24.65
N ASP A 94 2.71 -1.84 -25.55
CA ASP A 94 2.27 -3.09 -26.17
C ASP A 94 2.77 -4.34 -25.42
N ALA A 95 3.38 -4.16 -24.23
CA ALA A 95 3.68 -5.30 -23.38
C ALA A 95 2.40 -6.05 -23.02
N THR A 96 2.52 -7.35 -22.72
CA THR A 96 1.33 -8.17 -22.52
C THR A 96 0.50 -7.66 -21.34
N LYS A 97 -0.82 -7.77 -21.45
CA LYS A 97 -1.78 -7.42 -20.39
C LYS A 97 -1.34 -7.94 -19.01
N ASN A 98 -0.87 -9.18 -18.94
CA ASN A 98 -0.43 -9.79 -17.69
C ASN A 98 0.81 -9.12 -17.09
N VAL A 99 1.74 -8.60 -17.90
CA VAL A 99 2.89 -7.83 -17.40
C VAL A 99 2.42 -6.54 -16.74
N HIS A 100 1.48 -5.82 -17.38
CA HIS A 100 0.91 -4.61 -16.80
C HIS A 100 0.12 -4.89 -15.51
N LEU A 101 -0.68 -5.95 -15.47
CA LEU A 101 -1.41 -6.37 -14.27
C LEU A 101 -0.49 -6.80 -13.12
N GLU A 102 0.59 -7.53 -13.39
CA GLU A 102 1.58 -7.91 -12.36
C GLU A 102 2.31 -6.70 -11.78
N VAL A 103 2.65 -5.71 -12.61
CA VAL A 103 3.24 -4.44 -12.14
C VAL A 103 2.24 -3.63 -11.32
N ALA A 104 0.98 -3.53 -11.76
CA ALA A 104 -0.08 -2.90 -11.01
C ALA A 104 -0.30 -3.58 -9.65
N LEU A 105 -0.29 -4.93 -9.63
CA LEU A 105 -0.40 -5.71 -8.40
C LEU A 105 0.79 -5.47 -7.46
N ALA A 106 2.02 -5.47 -7.97
CA ALA A 106 3.22 -5.20 -7.18
C ALA A 106 3.18 -3.79 -6.55
N ALA A 107 2.79 -2.78 -7.34
CA ALA A 107 2.61 -1.41 -6.83
C ALA A 107 1.49 -1.32 -5.78
N ARG A 108 0.37 -2.02 -5.95
CA ARG A 108 -0.71 -2.07 -4.95
C ARG A 108 -0.29 -2.76 -3.65
N ARG A 109 0.43 -3.87 -3.73
CA ARG A 109 0.97 -4.55 -2.53
C ARG A 109 1.92 -3.65 -1.76
N LEU A 110 2.76 -2.89 -2.47
CA LEU A 110 3.63 -1.91 -1.83
C LEU A 110 2.82 -0.75 -1.21
N ALA A 111 1.77 -0.26 -1.89
CA ALA A 111 0.89 0.78 -1.36
C ALA A 111 0.15 0.31 -0.09
N LEU A 112 -0.22 -0.98 -0.02
CA LEU A 112 -0.81 -1.57 1.18
C LEU A 112 0.18 -1.51 2.34
N GLN A 113 1.43 -1.90 2.11
CA GLN A 113 2.48 -1.84 3.12
C GLN A 113 2.74 -0.39 3.59
N GLU A 114 2.89 0.56 2.67
CA GLU A 114 3.09 1.98 3.00
C GLU A 114 1.91 2.57 3.78
N THR A 115 0.68 2.13 3.49
CA THR A 115 -0.53 2.56 4.24
C THR A 115 -0.53 2.00 5.66
N VAL A 116 -0.13 0.75 5.85
CA VAL A 116 0.02 0.14 7.19
C VAL A 116 1.13 0.85 7.99
N ASP A 117 2.27 1.10 7.36
CA ASP A 117 3.39 1.80 8.00
C ASP A 117 3.02 3.25 8.37
N LEU A 118 2.29 3.96 7.50
CA LEU A 118 1.73 5.27 7.82
C LEU A 118 0.77 5.20 9.01
N HIS A 119 -0.15 4.23 9.04
CA HIS A 119 -1.09 4.09 10.13
C HIS A 119 -0.39 3.84 11.47
N ILE A 120 0.65 2.99 11.48
CA ILE A 120 1.48 2.75 12.67
C ILE A 120 2.21 4.01 13.08
N HIS A 121 2.85 4.74 12.16
CA HIS A 121 3.53 6.00 12.45
C HIS A 121 2.59 7.02 13.08
N VAL A 122 1.39 7.21 12.49
CA VAL A 122 0.36 8.09 13.02
C VAL A 122 -0.04 7.65 14.43
N TYR A 123 -0.29 6.36 14.63
CA TYR A 123 -0.68 5.82 15.93
C TYR A 123 0.40 6.01 17.00
N GLU A 124 1.66 5.69 16.69
CA GLU A 124 2.78 5.87 17.62
C GLU A 124 2.97 7.34 18.02
N ARG A 125 2.88 8.26 17.07
CA ARG A 125 2.98 9.70 17.34
C ARG A 125 1.82 10.21 18.20
N ILE A 126 0.64 9.63 18.06
CA ILE A 126 -0.53 9.96 18.90
C ILE A 126 -0.34 9.39 20.31
N VAL A 127 -0.15 8.08 20.44
CA VAL A 127 -0.15 7.37 21.73
C VAL A 127 1.03 7.75 22.61
N TYR A 128 2.23 7.90 22.03
CA TYR A 128 3.44 8.09 22.83
C TYR A 128 3.86 9.55 22.99
N ILE A 129 3.45 10.44 22.07
CA ILE A 129 3.95 11.83 22.04
C ILE A 129 2.82 12.84 22.29
N GLY A 130 1.55 12.48 22.12
CA GLY A 130 0.40 13.31 22.47
C GLY A 130 0.22 14.59 21.63
N ILE A 131 1.08 14.81 20.62
CA ILE A 131 1.07 15.99 19.74
C ILE A 131 1.35 15.50 18.32
N TYR A 132 0.30 15.25 17.53
CA TYR A 132 0.48 14.87 16.13
C TYR A 132 -0.18 15.87 15.18
N LYS A 133 0.66 16.50 14.35
CA LYS A 133 0.25 17.39 13.25
C LYS A 133 0.75 16.84 11.92
N ALA A 134 -0.08 16.11 11.22
CA ALA A 134 0.32 15.40 9.99
C ALA A 134 0.76 16.32 8.85
N SER A 135 0.19 17.53 8.74
CA SER A 135 0.58 18.51 7.71
C SER A 135 1.98 19.10 7.94
N GLU A 136 2.51 18.98 9.15
CA GLU A 136 3.84 19.48 9.54
C GLU A 136 4.87 18.35 9.72
N ASP A 137 4.44 17.07 9.72
CA ASP A 137 5.35 15.92 9.85
C ASP A 137 5.91 15.51 8.47
N ALA A 138 7.18 15.85 8.24
CA ALA A 138 7.93 15.49 7.03
C ALA A 138 7.89 13.99 6.71
N THR A 139 7.79 13.13 7.74
CA THR A 139 7.70 11.67 7.56
C THR A 139 6.35 11.29 6.97
N ALA A 140 5.26 11.86 7.49
CA ALA A 140 3.90 11.64 6.99
C ALA A 140 3.72 12.15 5.57
N LEU A 141 4.27 13.34 5.28
CA LEU A 141 4.30 13.88 3.91
C LEU A 141 5.04 12.95 2.94
N ALA A 142 6.15 12.36 3.38
CA ALA A 142 6.87 11.39 2.56
C ALA A 142 6.05 10.11 2.30
N PHE A 143 5.26 9.64 3.27
CA PHE A 143 4.32 8.53 3.05
C PHE A 143 3.26 8.90 2.00
N PHE A 144 2.62 10.07 2.11
CA PHE A 144 1.62 10.51 1.14
C PHE A 144 2.20 10.62 -0.26
N SER A 145 3.38 11.22 -0.41
CA SER A 145 4.04 11.34 -1.72
C SER A 145 4.35 9.97 -2.34
N ARG A 146 4.82 8.99 -1.56
CA ARG A 146 5.04 7.62 -2.06
C ARG A 146 3.73 6.94 -2.46
N LEU A 147 2.68 7.14 -1.66
CA LEU A 147 1.35 6.59 -1.92
C LEU A 147 0.72 7.18 -3.19
N GLU A 148 0.86 8.48 -3.44
CA GLU A 148 0.43 9.13 -4.68
C GLU A 148 1.19 8.60 -5.90
N ALA A 149 2.51 8.44 -5.79
CA ALA A 149 3.32 7.87 -6.87
C ALA A 149 2.88 6.43 -7.21
N LEU A 150 2.55 5.63 -6.19
CA LEU A 150 2.04 4.26 -6.38
C LEU A 150 0.64 4.25 -6.99
N ASP A 151 -0.25 5.16 -6.59
CA ASP A 151 -1.59 5.28 -7.17
C ASP A 151 -1.50 5.60 -8.67
N ALA A 152 -0.68 6.59 -9.05
CA ALA A 152 -0.46 6.98 -10.44
C ALA A 152 0.15 5.84 -11.29
N LEU A 153 1.08 5.06 -10.72
CA LEU A 153 1.63 3.89 -11.39
C LEU A 153 0.55 2.83 -11.65
N VAL A 154 -0.29 2.55 -10.66
CA VAL A 154 -1.34 1.54 -10.81
C VAL A 154 -2.36 1.96 -11.86
N GLU A 155 -2.84 3.20 -11.81
CA GLU A 155 -3.79 3.74 -12.79
C GLU A 155 -3.25 3.59 -14.21
N LYS A 156 -2.03 4.07 -14.45
CA LYS A 156 -1.34 3.93 -15.74
C LYS A 156 -1.27 2.47 -16.23
N HIS A 157 -0.89 1.53 -15.36
CA HIS A 157 -0.74 0.14 -15.75
C HIS A 157 -2.09 -0.59 -15.92
N LEU A 158 -3.14 -0.18 -15.22
CA LEU A 158 -4.50 -0.70 -15.44
C LEU A 158 -5.06 -0.22 -16.78
N ASP A 159 -4.86 1.04 -17.14
CA ASP A 159 -5.28 1.58 -18.44
C ASP A 159 -4.63 0.81 -19.59
N LEU A 160 -3.33 0.50 -19.48
CA LEU A 160 -2.59 -0.27 -20.48
C LEU A 160 -2.93 -1.77 -20.47
N ALA A 161 -3.65 -2.26 -19.46
CA ALA A 161 -4.08 -3.65 -19.35
C ALA A 161 -5.51 -3.90 -19.89
N THR A 162 -6.10 -2.93 -20.60
CA THR A 162 -7.42 -3.09 -21.24
C THR A 162 -7.35 -4.01 -22.46
#